data_AF-A0A1H1N592-F1
#
_entry.id   AF-A0A1H1N592-F1
#
_cell.length_a   1.000
_cell.length_b   1.000
_cell.length_c   1.000
_cell.angle_alpha   90.00
_cell.angle_beta   90.00
_cell.angle_gamma   90.00
#
_symmetry.space_group_name_H-M   'P 1'
#
loop_
_entity.id
_entity.type
_entity.pdbx_description
1 polymer ?
#
loop_
_entity_poly.entity_id
_entity_poly.type
_entity_poly.pdbx_seq_one_letter_code
_entity_poly.pdbx_strand_id
1 'polypeptide(L)' 'MNGFDDDEESFWDPLGAGAAGLPPVLGGGCMARFDPASLNEESGADFSALSAEGRDTRRAGDQV' A
#
# COMPACT_ATOMS: atom_id res chain seq x y z
N MET A 1 -13.91 17.18 -36.02
CA MET A 1 -14.00 16.32 -34.84
C MET A 1 -13.01 15.19 -35.03
N ASN A 2 -11.81 15.30 -34.46
CA ASN A 2 -10.85 14.20 -34.45
C ASN A 2 -10.96 13.54 -33.09
N GLY A 3 -11.40 12.28 -33.09
CA GLY A 3 -11.42 11.42 -31.90
C GLY A 3 -9.98 11.19 -31.48
N PHE A 4 -9.64 11.68 -30.29
CA PHE A 4 -8.54 11.14 -29.53
C PHE A 4 -9.13 9.89 -28.89
N ASP A 5 -8.81 8.72 -29.45
CA ASP A 5 -8.99 7.43 -28.77
C ASP A 5 -8.18 7.51 -27.47
N ASP A 6 -8.86 7.90 -26.40
CA ASP A 6 -8.39 8.03 -25.02
C ASP A 6 -8.54 6.68 -24.28
N ASP A 7 -8.40 5.57 -24.99
CA ASP A 7 -8.57 4.22 -24.43
C ASP A 7 -7.24 3.60 -23.95
N GLU A 8 -6.12 4.35 -24.01
CA GLU A 8 -4.78 3.86 -23.60
C GLU A 8 -4.28 4.44 -22.26
N GLU A 9 -4.96 5.43 -21.66
CA GLU A 9 -4.64 5.98 -20.32
C GLU A 9 -5.32 5.22 -19.15
N SER A 10 -5.87 4.03 -19.41
CA SER A 10 -6.55 3.22 -18.38
C SER A 10 -5.94 1.83 -18.18
N PHE A 11 -4.85 1.50 -18.89
CA PHE A 11 -4.29 0.15 -18.85
C PHE A 11 -3.88 -0.25 -17.42
N TRP A 12 -3.28 0.65 -16.63
CA TRP A 12 -2.91 0.40 -15.23
C TRP A 12 -3.04 1.71 -14.44
N ASP A 13 -4.08 1.87 -13.62
CA ASP A 13 -4.12 2.95 -12.61
C ASP A 13 -3.22 2.55 -11.43
N PRO A 14 -2.00 3.12 -11.31
CA PRO A 14 -1.08 2.75 -10.23
C PRO A 14 -1.59 3.16 -8.85
N LEU A 15 -2.45 4.19 -8.77
CA LEU A 15 -3.01 4.65 -7.51
C LEU A 15 -4.07 3.66 -7.01
N GLY A 16 -4.91 3.14 -7.90
CA GLY A 16 -5.84 2.06 -7.60
C GLY A 16 -5.13 0.76 -7.21
N ALA A 17 -4.05 0.40 -7.92
CA ALA A 17 -3.28 -0.82 -7.64
C ALA A 17 -2.49 -0.76 -6.31
N GLY A 18 -2.12 0.44 -5.86
CA GLY A 18 -1.38 0.65 -4.60
C GLY A 18 -2.28 0.95 -3.38
N ALA A 19 -3.59 1.08 -3.57
CA ALA A 19 -4.52 1.40 -2.50
C ALA A 19 -4.91 0.12 -1.74
N ALA A 20 -4.40 -0.05 -0.52
CA ALA A 20 -4.89 -1.07 0.40
C ALA A 20 -6.34 -0.77 0.81
N GLY A 21 -7.16 -1.82 0.93
CA GLY A 21 -8.50 -1.70 1.49
C GLY A 21 -8.44 -1.30 2.96
N LEU A 22 -9.17 -0.26 3.36
CA LEU A 22 -9.14 0.22 4.75
C LEU A 22 -9.94 -0.72 5.67
N PRO A 23 -9.33 -1.24 6.76
CA PRO A 23 -10.05 -2.03 7.77
C PRO A 23 -11.06 -1.19 8.53
N PRO A 24 -12.03 -1.82 9.23
CA PRO A 24 -12.92 -1.13 10.16
C PRO A 24 -12.16 -0.33 11.23
N VAL A 25 -12.71 0.81 11.62
CA VAL A 25 -12.17 1.65 12.70
C VAL A 25 -12.92 1.39 14.00
N LEU A 26 -12.18 1.16 15.08
CA LEU A 26 -12.66 1.05 16.45
C LEU A 26 -12.50 2.39 17.19
N GLY A 27 -13.46 2.73 18.05
CA GLY A 27 -13.46 3.97 18.83
C GLY A 27 -13.82 5.20 17.99
N GLY A 28 -13.45 6.39 18.47
CA GLY A 28 -13.73 7.65 17.78
C GLY A 28 -12.84 8.79 18.28
N GLY A 29 -12.81 9.89 17.52
CA GLY A 29 -11.98 11.06 17.82
C GLY A 29 -10.50 10.68 17.98
N CYS A 30 -9.89 11.09 19.10
CA CYS A 30 -8.48 10.79 19.41
C CYS A 30 -8.19 9.32 19.76
N MET A 31 -9.21 8.48 19.94
CA MET A 31 -9.05 7.04 20.18
C MET A 31 -9.33 6.18 18.94
N ALA A 32 -9.55 6.80 17.78
CA ALA A 32 -9.78 6.08 16.53
C ALA A 32 -8.55 5.26 16.15
N ARG A 33 -8.75 3.96 15.88
CA ARG A 33 -7.71 3.02 15.44
C ARG A 33 -8.32 1.91 14.58
N PHE A 34 -7.55 1.31 13.68
CA PHE A 34 -8.01 0.15 12.91
C PHE A 34 -8.21 -1.09 13.80
N ASP A 35 -9.20 -1.92 13.46
CA ASP A 35 -9.42 -3.21 14.09
C ASP A 35 -8.35 -4.22 13.66
N PRO A 36 -7.44 -4.64 14.56
CA PRO A 36 -6.39 -5.58 14.21
C PRO A 36 -6.95 -6.97 13.85
N ALA A 37 -8.13 -7.35 14.37
CA ALA A 37 -8.73 -8.65 14.08
C ALA A 37 -9.32 -8.73 12.66
N SER A 38 -9.54 -7.57 12.03
CA SER A 38 -10.08 -7.47 10.67
C SER A 38 -8.99 -7.32 9.59
N LEU A 39 -7.71 -7.35 9.96
CA LEU A 39 -6.60 -7.28 9.00
C LEU A 39 -6.51 -8.56 8.17
N ASN A 40 -6.35 -8.40 6.86
CA ASN A 40 -6.24 -9.48 5.89
C ASN A 40 -5.19 -9.15 4.81
N GLU A 41 -5.02 -10.05 3.83
CA GLU A 41 -4.07 -9.89 2.71
C GLU A 41 -4.31 -8.60 1.91
N GLU A 42 -5.57 -8.25 1.65
CA GLU A 42 -5.97 -7.06 0.90
C GLU A 42 -5.74 -5.75 1.67
N SER A 43 -5.50 -5.84 2.98
CA SER A 43 -5.17 -4.70 3.85
C SER A 43 -3.72 -4.24 3.66
N GLY A 44 -2.91 -4.93 2.86
CA GLY A 44 -1.50 -4.59 2.62
C GLY A 44 -0.64 -4.70 3.89
N ALA A 45 -1.06 -5.51 4.85
CA ALA A 45 -0.41 -5.68 6.15
C ALA A 45 0.59 -6.85 6.20
N ASP A 46 0.69 -7.65 5.13
CA ASP A 46 1.73 -8.67 5.01
C ASP A 46 3.04 -8.04 4.50
N PHE A 47 4.05 -8.04 5.38
CA PHE A 47 5.40 -7.60 5.05
C PHE A 47 6.39 -8.78 5.04
N SER A 48 5.89 -10.01 4.96
CA SER A 48 6.71 -11.22 5.01
C SER A 48 7.69 -11.25 3.83
N ALA A 49 7.26 -10.77 2.66
CA ALA A 49 8.08 -10.57 1.47
C ALA A 49 9.24 -9.56 1.67
N LEU A 50 9.08 -8.56 2.56
CA LEU A 50 10.12 -7.56 2.84
C LEU A 50 11.19 -8.06 3.81
N SER A 51 10.90 -9.11 4.59
CA SER A 51 11.80 -9.63 5.63
C SER A 51 13.03 -10.38 5.06
N ALA A 52 12.95 -10.80 3.79
CA ALA A 52 14.04 -11.44 3.06
C ALA A 52 14.99 -10.42 2.41
N GLU A 53 14.48 -9.32 1.87
CA GLU A 53 15.24 -8.43 0.98
C GLU A 53 15.74 -7.12 1.66
N GLY A 54 15.19 -6.74 2.82
CA GLY A 54 15.37 -5.40 3.39
C GLY A 54 16.45 -5.22 4.46
N ARG A 55 17.19 -6.27 4.84
CA ARG A 55 18.15 -6.19 5.97
C ARG A 55 19.53 -5.65 5.60
N ASP A 56 19.90 -5.65 4.32
CA ASP A 56 21.30 -5.39 3.90
C ASP A 56 21.56 -3.95 3.42
N THR A 57 20.53 -3.18 3.07
CA THR A 57 20.72 -1.85 2.46
C THR A 57 21.01 -0.73 3.47
N ARG A 58 20.67 -0.89 4.75
CA ARG A 58 20.95 0.15 5.77
C ARG A 58 22.42 0.16 6.24
N ARG A 59 23.16 -0.95 6.07
CA ARG A 59 24.58 -1.03 6.47
C ARG A 59 25.54 -0.47 5.42
N ALA A 60 25.10 -0.34 4.17
CA ALA A 60 25.90 0.17 3.06
C ALA A 60 25.97 1.72 2.99
N GLY A 61 25.14 2.44 3.77
CA GLY A 61 25.06 3.91 3.76
C GLY A 61 25.79 4.64 4.89
N ASP A 62 26.39 3.93 5.84
CA ASP A 62 27.12 4.50 7.00
C ASP A 62 28.63 4.26 6.86
N GLN A 63 29.19 4.70 5.74
CA GLN A 63 30.63 4.66 5.43
C GLN A 63 31.05 5.95 4.70
N VAL A 64 30.73 7.12 5.26
CA VAL A 64 31.36 8.43 4.96
C VAL A 64 31.15 9.39 6.12
#